data_AF-I4BE75-F1
#
_entry.id   AF-I4BE75-F1
#
_cell.length_a   1.000
_cell.length_b   1.000
_cell.length_c   1.000
_cell.angle_alpha   90.00
_cell.angle_beta   90.00
_cell.angle_gamma   90.00
#
_symmetry.space_group_name_H-M   'P 1'
#
loop_
_entity.id
_entity.type
_entity.pdbx_description
1 polymer ?
#
loop_
_entity_poly.entity_id
_entity_poly.type
_entity_poly.pdbx_seq_one_letter_code
_entity_poly.pdbx_strand_id
1 'polypeptide(L)'
;MQTADRPAAGASERGSGGDDAQAEYYLMVLAARWQELETEVAERCNELRGLPIPARKSERARNLRRIIRVKQNEIAKVRDLCGSLAGRLHSG
;
A
#
# COMPACT_ATOMS: atom_id res chain seq x y z
N MET A 1 41.26 -19.07 44.74
CA MET A 1 40.19 -18.04 44.73
C MET A 1 39.83 -17.76 43.29
N GLN A 2 38.61 -18.13 42.91
CA GLN A 2 38.06 -18.08 41.56
C GLN A 2 37.81 -16.63 41.12
N THR A 3 38.35 -16.23 39.98
CA THR A 3 37.83 -15.07 39.23
C THR A 3 36.58 -15.55 38.50
N ALA A 4 35.42 -15.16 39.00
CA ALA A 4 34.15 -15.44 38.35
C ALA A 4 34.14 -14.82 36.95
N ASP A 5 33.92 -15.67 35.96
CA ASP A 5 33.54 -15.35 34.59
C ASP A 5 32.50 -14.24 34.59
N ARG A 6 32.87 -13.12 33.95
CA ARG A 6 31.91 -12.10 33.55
C ARG A 6 31.13 -12.71 32.38
N PRO A 7 29.82 -12.95 32.46
CA PRO A 7 29.10 -13.45 31.31
C PRO A 7 29.21 -12.39 30.20
N ALA A 8 29.83 -12.80 29.10
CA ALA A 8 29.86 -12.05 27.87
C ALA A 8 28.42 -11.71 27.48
N ALA A 9 28.25 -10.45 27.07
CA ALA A 9 27.03 -9.87 26.55
C ALA A 9 26.16 -10.92 25.84
N GLY A 10 25.13 -11.37 26.53
CA GLY A 10 24.08 -12.20 25.96
C GLY A 10 23.42 -11.40 24.84
N ALA A 11 23.59 -11.94 23.64
CA ALA A 11 22.81 -11.75 22.43
C ALA A 11 21.90 -10.52 22.37
N SER A 12 22.21 -9.67 21.40
CA SER A 12 21.33 -8.63 20.87
C SER A 12 19.96 -9.20 20.46
N GLU A 13 19.00 -9.29 21.37
CA GLU A 13 17.56 -9.43 21.08
C GLU A 13 16.94 -8.09 20.66
N ARG A 14 17.64 -7.31 19.83
CA ARG A 14 17.19 -5.99 19.38
C ARG A 14 17.14 -5.98 17.86
N GLY A 15 15.93 -6.00 17.29
CA GLY A 15 15.73 -5.68 15.88
C GLY A 15 14.44 -6.22 15.28
N SER A 16 14.27 -7.54 15.18
CA SER A 16 13.31 -8.12 14.22
C SER A 16 11.84 -7.88 14.57
N GLY A 17 11.41 -8.17 15.80
CA GLY A 17 9.97 -8.15 16.14
C GLY A 17 9.28 -6.78 16.06
N GLY A 18 10.05 -5.69 16.17
CA GLY A 18 9.51 -4.32 16.02
C GLY A 18 9.38 -3.91 14.55
N ASP A 19 10.36 -4.30 13.73
CA ASP A 19 10.37 -4.01 12.29
C ASP A 19 9.29 -4.83 11.55
N ASP A 20 9.07 -6.08 11.97
CA ASP A 20 8.04 -6.95 11.41
C ASP A 20 6.63 -6.46 11.75
N ALA A 21 6.37 -6.12 13.02
CA ALA A 21 5.08 -5.56 13.44
C ALA A 21 4.77 -4.22 12.74
N GLN A 22 5.78 -3.39 12.50
CA GLN A 22 5.62 -2.16 11.76
C GLN A 22 5.32 -2.41 10.27
N ALA A 23 5.98 -3.39 9.65
CA ALA A 23 5.73 -3.77 8.27
C ALA A 23 4.31 -4.32 8.08
N GLU A 24 3.84 -5.17 8.99
CA GLU A 24 2.46 -5.68 9.01
C GLU A 24 1.43 -4.55 9.14
N TYR A 25 1.66 -3.59 10.03
CA TYR A 25 0.81 -2.41 10.17
C TYR A 25 0.71 -1.63 8.85
N TYR A 26 1.84 -1.36 8.19
CA TYR A 26 1.82 -0.65 6.91
C TYR A 26 1.13 -1.45 5.80
N LEU A 27 1.27 -2.78 5.77
CA LEU A 27 0.55 -3.64 4.84
C LEU A 27 -0.97 -3.54 5.05
N MET A 28 -1.45 -3.53 6.30
CA MET A 28 -2.86 -3.33 6.61
C MET A 28 -3.37 -1.97 6.10
N VAL A 29 -2.62 -0.89 6.36
CA VAL A 29 -2.98 0.46 5.91
C VAL A 29 -3.01 0.55 4.38
N LEU A 30 -2.02 -0.03 3.70
CA LEU A 30 -1.96 -0.05 2.24
C LEU A 30 -3.09 -0.90 1.64
N ALA A 31 -3.49 -2.00 2.28
CA ALA A 31 -4.62 -2.81 1.84
C ALA A 31 -5.94 -2.04 1.96
N ALA A 32 -6.16 -1.32 3.06
CA ALA A 32 -7.33 -0.44 3.21
C ALA A 32 -7.34 0.65 2.13
N ARG A 33 -6.19 1.29 1.90
CA ARG A 33 -6.04 2.33 0.86
C ARG A 33 -6.29 1.79 -0.54
N TRP A 34 -5.82 0.57 -0.84
CA TRP A 34 -6.12 -0.09 -2.11
C TRP A 34 -7.64 -0.22 -2.27
N GLN A 35 -8.34 -0.81 -1.30
CA GLN A 35 -9.78 -1.04 -1.38
C GLN A 35 -10.57 0.26 -1.62
N GLU A 36 -10.18 1.36 -0.96
CA GLU A 36 -10.73 2.69 -1.21
C GLU A 36 -10.55 3.12 -2.66
N LEU A 37 -9.33 3.03 -3.19
CA LEU A 37 -9.02 3.44 -4.56
C LEU A 37 -9.78 2.61 -5.60
N GLU A 38 -9.91 1.31 -5.39
CA GLU A 38 -10.70 0.43 -6.28
C GLU A 38 -12.18 0.83 -6.28
N THR A 39 -12.73 1.11 -5.10
CA THR A 39 -14.10 1.57 -4.95
C THR A 39 -14.31 2.89 -5.70
N GLU A 40 -13.43 3.87 -5.50
CA GLU A 40 -13.52 5.16 -6.20
C GLU A 40 -13.34 5.02 -7.72
N VAL A 41 -12.45 4.14 -8.19
CA VAL A 41 -12.30 3.86 -9.64
C VAL A 41 -13.59 3.26 -10.20
N ALA A 42 -14.20 2.30 -9.49
CA ALA A 42 -15.45 1.69 -9.91
C ALA A 42 -16.59 2.72 -9.97
N GLU A 43 -16.70 3.59 -8.97
CA GLU A 43 -17.68 4.68 -8.95
C GLU A 43 -17.52 5.63 -10.13
N ARG A 44 -16.30 6.10 -10.42
CA ARG A 44 -16.04 7.03 -11.54
C ARG A 44 -16.26 6.36 -12.89
N CYS A 45 -15.94 5.07 -13.00
CA CYS A 45 -16.27 4.27 -14.19
C CYS A 45 -17.78 4.15 -14.40
N ASN A 46 -18.55 3.91 -13.33
CA ASN A 46 -20.01 3.85 -13.38
C ASN A 46 -20.60 5.21 -13.74
N GLU A 47 -20.09 6.30 -13.17
CA GLU A 47 -20.50 7.66 -13.51
C GLU A 47 -20.24 7.96 -15.00
N LEU A 48 -19.07 7.60 -15.51
CA LEU A 48 -18.73 7.77 -16.93
C LEU A 48 -19.63 6.92 -17.84
N ARG A 49 -19.96 5.69 -17.43
CA ARG A 49 -20.85 4.78 -18.17
C ARG A 49 -22.28 5.32 -18.21
N GLY A 50 -22.73 5.96 -17.13
CA GLY A 50 -24.05 6.59 -17.02
C GLY A 50 -24.23 7.85 -17.87
N LEU A 51 -23.15 8.43 -18.42
CA LEU A 51 -23.26 9.57 -19.31
C LEU A 51 -23.90 9.18 -20.66
N PRO A 52 -24.89 9.96 -21.15
CA PRO A 52 -25.41 9.81 -22.50
C PRO A 52 -24.29 9.89 -23.54
N ILE A 53 -24.41 9.17 -24.65
CA ILE A 53 -23.42 9.15 -25.75
C ILE A 53 -22.95 10.56 -26.16
N PRO A 54 -23.82 11.57 -26.39
CA PRO A 54 -23.35 12.91 -26.77
C PRO A 54 -22.50 13.57 -25.67
N ALA A 55 -22.75 13.26 -24.40
CA ALA A 55 -22.03 13.81 -23.26
C ALA A 55 -20.65 13.16 -23.02
N ARG A 56 -20.29 12.07 -23.73
CA ARG A 56 -19.00 11.37 -23.53
C ARG A 56 -17.77 12.16 -24.01
N LYS A 57 -17.98 13.21 -24.81
CA LYS A 57 -16.95 14.16 -25.23
C LYS A 57 -16.94 15.45 -24.39
N SER A 58 -17.86 15.58 -23.43
CA SER A 58 -17.92 16.73 -22.53
C SER A 58 -16.69 16.85 -21.65
N GLU A 59 -16.48 18.04 -21.11
CA GLU A 59 -15.42 18.30 -20.14
C GLU A 59 -15.57 17.41 -18.89
N ARG A 60 -16.81 17.18 -18.43
CA ARG A 60 -17.09 16.23 -17.36
C ARG A 60 -16.55 14.83 -17.66
N ALA A 61 -16.82 14.29 -18.86
CA ALA A 61 -16.34 12.97 -19.25
C ALA A 61 -14.81 12.89 -19.34
N ARG A 62 -14.15 13.98 -19.78
CA ARG A 62 -12.67 14.06 -19.79
C ARG A 62 -12.11 14.08 -18.37
N ASN A 63 -12.71 14.86 -17.48
CA ASN A 63 -12.32 14.93 -16.08
C ASN A 63 -12.48 13.57 -15.37
N LEU A 64 -13.59 12.86 -15.59
CA LEU A 64 -13.78 11.51 -15.06
C LEU A 64 -12.67 10.55 -15.54
N ARG A 65 -12.36 10.54 -16.84
CA ARG A 65 -11.25 9.72 -17.37
C ARG A 65 -9.89 10.09 -16.76
N ARG A 66 -9.65 11.37 -16.51
CA ARG A 66 -8.43 11.85 -15.86
C ARG A 66 -8.34 11.33 -14.42
N ILE A 67 -9.42 11.47 -13.65
CA ILE A 67 -9.49 10.99 -12.27
C ILE A 67 -9.27 9.48 -12.22
N ILE A 68 -9.94 8.70 -13.09
CA ILE A 68 -9.76 7.25 -13.19
C ILE A 68 -8.30 6.91 -13.42
N ARG A 69 -7.64 7.57 -14.39
CA ARG A 69 -6.22 7.33 -14.68
C ARG A 69 -5.31 7.65 -13.49
N VAL A 70 -5.54 8.77 -12.80
CA VAL A 70 -4.74 9.14 -11.62
C VAL A 70 -4.89 8.09 -10.52
N LYS A 71 -6.11 7.66 -10.23
CA LYS A 71 -6.36 6.65 -9.20
C LYS A 71 -5.81 5.28 -9.57
N GLN A 72 -5.89 4.87 -10.83
CA GLN A 72 -5.23 3.64 -11.32
C GLN A 72 -3.72 3.69 -11.16
N ASN A 73 -3.10 4.85 -11.41
CA ASN A 73 -1.67 5.04 -11.15
C ASN A 73 -1.33 4.98 -9.66
N GLU A 74 -2.22 5.44 -8.79
CA GLU A 74 -2.06 5.33 -7.33
C GLU A 74 -2.14 3.87 -6.87
N ILE A 75 -3.09 3.08 -7.41
CA ILE A 75 -3.18 1.64 -7.14
C ILE A 75 -1.88 0.93 -7.53
N ALA A 76 -1.29 1.27 -8.69
CA ALA A 76 -0.01 0.71 -9.11
C ALA A 76 1.09 0.99 -8.07
N LYS A 77 1.19 2.23 -7.58
CA LYS A 77 2.16 2.60 -6.54
C LYS A 77 1.92 1.88 -5.22
N VAL A 78 0.66 1.73 -4.80
CA VAL A 78 0.31 0.97 -3.59
C VAL A 78 0.75 -0.48 -3.72
N ARG A 79 0.54 -1.10 -4.89
CA ARG A 79 1.02 -2.46 -5.19
C ARG A 79 2.54 -2.57 -5.11
N ASP A 80 3.26 -1.61 -5.68
CA ASP A 80 4.74 -1.58 -5.64
C ASP A 80 5.26 -1.46 -4.19
N LEU A 81 4.60 -0.63 -3.36
CA LEU A 81 4.92 -0.48 -1.94
C LEU A 81 4.63 -1.76 -1.15
N CYS A 82 3.48 -2.39 -1.38
CA CYS A 82 3.15 -3.69 -0.77
C CYS A 82 4.18 -4.75 -1.15
N GLY A 83 4.57 -4.83 -2.43
CA GLY A 83 5.59 -5.77 -2.90
C GLY A 83 6.95 -5.52 -2.25
N SER A 84 7.33 -4.25 -2.08
CA SER A 84 8.59 -3.87 -1.42
C SER A 84 8.60 -4.24 0.07
N LEU A 85 7.50 -4.01 0.78
CA LEU A 85 7.36 -4.37 2.20
C LEU A 85 7.31 -5.89 2.40
N ALA A 86 6.54 -6.60 1.57
CA ALA A 86 6.51 -8.05 1.60
C ALA A 86 7.90 -8.63 1.31
N GLY A 87 8.63 -8.12 0.32
CA GLY A 87 10.00 -8.55 0.03
C GLY A 87 10.93 -8.41 1.24
N ARG A 88 10.83 -7.30 2.00
CA ARG A 88 11.61 -7.11 3.23
C ARG A 88 11.29 -8.15 4.30
N LEU A 89 10.01 -8.48 4.51
CA LEU A 89 9.57 -9.48 5.49
C LEU A 89 10.03 -10.91 5.14
N HIS A 90 10.21 -11.23 3.85
CA HIS A 90 10.68 -12.55 3.41
C HIS A 90 12.22 -12.65 3.29
N SER A 91 12.92 -11.53 3.33
CA SER A 91 14.39 -11.45 3.22
C SER A 91 15.09 -11.20 4.56
N GLY A 92 14.32 -11.02 5.63
CA GLY A 92 14.78 -10.87 7.02
C GLY A 92 15.09 -12.19 7.68
#